data_AF-A0A354GV37-F1
#
_entry.id   AF-A0A354GV37-F1
#
_cell.length_a   1.000
_cell.length_b   1.000
_cell.length_c   1.000
_cell.angle_alpha   90.00
_cell.angle_beta   90.00
_cell.angle_gamma   90.00
#
_symmetry.space_group_name_H-M   'P 1'
#
loop_
_entity.id
_entity.type
_entity.pdbx_description
1 polymer ?
#
loop_
_entity_poly.entity_id
_entity_poly.type
_entity_poly.pdbx_seq_one_letter_code
_entity_poly.pdbx_strand_id
1 'polypeptide(L)'
;MPDIPSQPVPRWLHAWAVLTVIVAAAAVVMGAVVTTFHVGMTDPVWPTYPWHLLLISYQEPSPGYIIEHTHRAAAYGAGFCVIVLAVGLWLAGSHRLALVALACIIAQGLLGGVRVLLNARAGPEYAAVHGIFGQVVFSLLVCLAVLTARGEAAEFPNPEYARRCRRTSLVLAGIVFLQLLWGAAVRHLYNPSAVRLHILTAFAVVAGVVWLMRTAWEESAGRRVLGRPLILMAALLILQVAMGIEALLGLYGSGLPPDLQPVTIGRAMVRTGHVVVGACILAASVAAALQAYRAAAPA
;
A
#
# COMPACT_ATOMS: atom_id res chain seq x y z
N MET A 1 -22.10 10.73 0.59
CA MET A 1 -21.87 9.72 -0.46
C MET A 1 -20.66 10.16 -1.28
N PRO A 2 -19.72 9.26 -1.64
CA PRO A 2 -18.75 9.59 -2.68
C PRO A 2 -19.53 9.86 -3.98
N ASP A 3 -19.19 10.93 -4.68
CA ASP A 3 -19.82 11.30 -5.95
C ASP A 3 -19.48 10.22 -6.98
N ILE A 4 -20.36 9.23 -7.12
CA ILE A 4 -20.26 8.20 -8.15
C ILE A 4 -20.47 8.93 -9.49
N PRO A 5 -19.57 8.77 -10.48
CA PRO A 5 -19.69 9.43 -11.75
C PRO A 5 -21.08 9.18 -12.37
N SER A 6 -21.82 10.24 -12.66
CA SER A 6 -23.16 10.18 -13.28
C SER A 6 -23.12 9.79 -14.76
N GLN A 7 -21.92 9.79 -15.35
CA GLN A 7 -21.64 9.40 -16.73
C GLN A 7 -20.74 8.15 -16.74
N PRO A 8 -20.88 7.27 -17.74
CA PRO A 8 -20.03 6.10 -17.86
C PRO A 8 -18.56 6.51 -17.96
N VAL A 9 -17.76 6.06 -16.99
CA VAL A 9 -16.33 6.39 -16.93
C VAL A 9 -15.64 6.02 -18.25
N PRO A 10 -14.88 6.95 -18.87
CA PRO A 10 -14.13 6.68 -20.08
C PRO A 10 -13.15 5.52 -19.89
N ARG A 11 -13.01 4.63 -20.89
CA ARG A 11 -12.11 3.46 -20.80
C ARG A 11 -10.65 3.86 -20.55
N TRP A 12 -10.20 4.97 -21.15
CA TRP A 12 -8.85 5.48 -20.96
C TRP A 12 -8.57 5.83 -19.50
N LEU A 13 -9.56 6.35 -18.77
CA LEU A 13 -9.41 6.77 -17.38
C LEU A 13 -9.20 5.55 -16.47
N HIS A 14 -9.92 4.46 -16.71
CA HIS A 14 -9.69 3.20 -16.00
C HIS A 14 -8.32 2.59 -16.33
N ALA A 15 -7.95 2.52 -17.62
CA ALA A 15 -6.64 2.02 -18.02
C ALA A 15 -5.50 2.84 -17.37
N TRP A 16 -5.68 4.16 -17.29
CA TRP A 16 -4.74 5.05 -16.63
C TRP A 16 -4.70 4.86 -15.11
N ALA A 17 -5.85 4.61 -14.47
CA ALA A 17 -5.90 4.28 -13.04
C ALA A 17 -5.13 2.98 -12.74
N VAL A 18 -5.27 1.96 -13.59
CA VAL A 18 -4.51 0.70 -13.48
C VAL A 18 -3.01 0.94 -13.67
N LEU A 19 -2.61 1.71 -14.70
CA LEU A 19 -1.21 2.10 -14.89
C LEU A 19 -0.68 2.84 -13.66
N THR A 20 -1.46 3.76 -13.10
CA THR A 20 -1.09 4.52 -11.91
C THR A 20 -0.84 3.60 -10.71
N VAL A 21 -1.68 2.56 -10.52
CA VAL A 21 -1.45 1.52 -9.50
C VAL A 21 -0.16 0.75 -9.74
N ILE A 22 0.14 0.37 -11.00
CA ILE A 22 1.36 -0.37 -11.35
C ILE A 22 2.61 0.47 -11.04
N VAL A 23 2.62 1.75 -11.43
CA VAL A 23 3.75 2.65 -11.15
C VAL A 23 3.88 2.92 -9.65
N ALA A 24 2.77 3.11 -8.94
CA ALA A 24 2.78 3.24 -7.48
C ALA A 24 3.29 1.97 -6.78
N ALA A 25 2.94 0.78 -7.28
CA ALA A 25 3.47 -0.48 -6.78
C ALA A 25 5.00 -0.55 -6.96
N ALA A 26 5.53 -0.13 -8.11
CA ALA A 26 6.97 -0.02 -8.33
C ALA A 26 7.62 0.95 -7.34
N ALA A 27 6.99 2.09 -7.04
CA ALA A 27 7.47 3.04 -6.03
C ALA A 27 7.49 2.43 -4.62
N VAL A 28 6.46 1.66 -4.23
CA VAL A 28 6.41 0.93 -2.94
C VAL A 28 7.49 -0.16 -2.87
N VAL A 29 7.65 -0.95 -3.94
CA VAL A 29 8.72 -1.97 -4.05
C VAL A 29 10.08 -1.31 -3.86
N MET A 30 10.39 -0.27 -4.64
CA MET A 30 11.67 0.41 -4.55
C MET A 30 11.86 1.11 -3.20
N GLY A 31 10.78 1.63 -2.58
CA GLY A 31 10.79 2.18 -1.22
C GLY A 31 11.16 1.13 -0.16
N ALA A 32 10.63 -0.09 -0.31
CA ALA A 32 11.01 -1.21 0.53
C ALA A 32 12.48 -1.61 0.29
N VAL A 33 12.94 -1.66 -0.96
CA VAL A 33 14.32 -1.97 -1.33
C VAL A 33 15.30 -0.96 -0.71
N VAL A 34 15.10 0.36 -0.87
CA VAL A 34 16.01 1.38 -0.31
C VAL A 34 16.10 1.27 1.21
N THR A 35 15.00 0.91 1.87
CA THR A 35 14.95 0.72 3.32
C THR A 35 15.65 -0.58 3.72
N THR A 36 15.46 -1.67 2.97
CA THR A 36 16.06 -2.98 3.25
C THR A 36 17.59 -2.94 3.16
N PHE A 37 18.13 -2.23 2.17
CA PHE A 37 19.56 -2.07 1.97
C PHE A 37 20.16 -0.89 2.73
N HIS A 38 19.35 -0.12 3.46
CA HIS A 38 19.78 1.09 4.19
C HIS A 38 20.42 2.17 3.31
N VAL A 39 19.96 2.31 2.06
CA VAL A 39 20.51 3.26 1.07
C VAL A 39 19.58 4.43 0.76
N GLY A 40 18.52 4.62 1.55
CA GLY A 40 17.52 5.67 1.29
C GLY A 40 17.92 7.09 1.69
N MET A 41 19.19 7.33 2.02
CA MET A 41 19.78 8.61 2.47
C MET A 41 21.21 8.78 1.95
N THR A 42 21.53 8.14 0.82
CA THR A 42 22.84 8.24 0.16
C THR A 42 23.02 9.63 -0.45
N ASP A 43 21.93 10.24 -0.95
CA ASP A 43 21.92 11.61 -1.45
C ASP A 43 21.17 12.57 -0.51
N PRO A 44 21.86 13.56 0.10
CA PRO A 44 21.23 14.53 0.99
C PRO A 44 20.43 15.61 0.23
N VAL A 45 20.46 15.64 -1.11
CA VAL A 45 19.79 16.66 -1.91
C VAL A 45 18.28 16.37 -2.03
N TRP A 46 17.48 17.39 -1.77
CA TRP A 46 16.05 17.41 -2.08
C TRP A 46 15.57 18.85 -2.32
N PRO A 47 14.73 19.09 -3.35
CA PRO A 47 14.27 18.12 -4.35
C PRO A 47 15.35 17.85 -5.42
N THR A 48 15.37 16.62 -5.95
CA THR A 48 16.16 16.27 -7.15
C THR A 48 15.31 16.40 -8.40
N TYR A 49 15.90 16.51 -9.60
CA TYR A 49 15.13 16.56 -10.85
C TYR A 49 14.52 15.18 -11.19
N PRO A 50 13.33 15.10 -11.85
CA PRO A 50 12.72 13.82 -12.22
C PRO A 50 13.59 12.94 -13.13
N TRP A 51 14.42 13.55 -13.98
CA TRP A 51 15.34 12.89 -14.91
C TRP A 51 16.78 12.81 -14.38
N HIS A 52 16.99 12.97 -13.07
CA HIS A 52 18.33 12.99 -12.46
C HIS A 52 19.21 11.80 -12.87
N LEU A 53 18.62 10.59 -12.95
CA LEU A 53 19.34 9.39 -13.39
C LEU A 53 19.94 9.49 -14.80
N LEU A 54 19.36 10.30 -15.71
CA LEU A 54 19.88 10.48 -17.07
C LEU A 54 21.09 11.43 -17.12
N LEU A 55 21.32 12.20 -16.06
CA LEU A 55 22.35 13.23 -15.99
C LEU A 55 23.61 12.78 -15.26
N ILE A 56 23.53 11.69 -14.49
CA ILE A 56 24.66 11.18 -13.72
C ILE A 56 25.56 10.29 -14.57
N SER A 57 26.88 10.39 -14.37
CA SER A 57 27.83 9.41 -14.90
C SER A 57 27.59 8.06 -14.23
N TYR A 58 27.35 7.00 -14.99
CA TYR A 58 27.15 5.64 -14.45
C TYR A 58 28.44 4.94 -14.01
N GLN A 59 29.60 5.57 -14.23
CA GLN A 59 30.90 5.06 -13.80
C GLN A 59 31.20 5.35 -12.32
N GLU A 60 30.49 6.30 -11.70
CA GLU A 60 30.80 6.88 -10.38
C GLU A 60 29.75 6.75 -9.26
N PRO A 61 28.46 6.37 -9.44
CA PRO A 61 27.55 6.27 -8.32
C PRO A 61 27.71 4.89 -7.66
N SER A 62 27.73 4.87 -6.32
CA SER A 62 27.63 3.60 -5.59
C SER A 62 26.32 2.88 -5.96
N PRO A 63 26.25 1.54 -5.87
CA PRO A 63 25.00 0.81 -6.11
C PRO A 63 23.83 1.34 -5.26
N GLY A 64 24.09 1.79 -4.03
CA GLY A 64 23.09 2.42 -3.17
C GLY A 64 22.52 3.71 -3.73
N TYR A 65 23.37 4.56 -4.33
CA TYR A 65 22.95 5.80 -4.98
C TYR A 65 22.00 5.54 -6.16
N ILE A 66 22.29 4.52 -6.97
CA ILE A 66 21.43 4.10 -8.10
C ILE A 66 20.08 3.58 -7.59
N ILE A 67 20.09 2.73 -6.55
CA ILE A 67 18.86 2.18 -5.95
C ILE A 67 17.99 3.31 -5.40
N GLU A 68 18.59 4.28 -4.69
CA GLU A 68 17.88 5.44 -4.16
C GLU A 68 17.24 6.28 -5.27
N HIS A 69 18.00 6.62 -6.31
CA HIS A 69 17.47 7.44 -7.40
C HIS A 69 16.46 6.70 -8.26
N THR A 70 16.56 5.37 -8.37
CA THR A 70 15.51 4.54 -9.00
C THR A 70 14.20 4.63 -8.20
N HIS A 71 14.26 4.62 -6.87
CA HIS A 71 13.08 4.88 -6.04
C HIS A 71 12.52 6.29 -6.25
N ARG A 72 13.37 7.33 -6.26
CA ARG A 72 12.94 8.72 -6.50
C ARG A 72 12.29 8.88 -7.87
N ALA A 73 12.86 8.28 -8.92
CA ALA A 73 12.30 8.28 -10.27
C ALA A 73 10.93 7.58 -10.32
N ALA A 74 10.78 6.42 -9.66
CA ALA A 74 9.50 5.74 -9.56
C ALA A 74 8.45 6.59 -8.82
N ALA A 75 8.85 7.32 -7.76
CA ALA A 75 7.99 8.25 -7.04
C ALA A 75 7.56 9.44 -7.91
N TYR A 76 8.45 10.01 -8.73
CA TYR A 76 8.09 11.03 -9.72
C TYR A 76 7.12 10.50 -10.77
N GLY A 77 7.35 9.29 -11.29
CA GLY A 77 6.43 8.62 -12.21
C GLY A 77 5.04 8.45 -11.61
N ALA A 78 4.97 7.97 -10.36
CA ALA A 78 3.69 7.85 -9.65
C ALA A 78 3.01 9.22 -9.46
N GLY A 79 3.78 10.26 -9.08
CA GLY A 79 3.30 11.64 -8.99
C GLY A 79 2.65 12.13 -10.27
N PHE A 80 3.36 11.99 -11.40
CA PHE A 80 2.86 12.35 -12.72
C PHE A 80 1.58 11.58 -13.09
N CYS A 81 1.58 10.26 -12.91
CA CYS A 81 0.41 9.42 -13.18
C CYS A 81 -0.82 9.87 -12.36
N VAL A 82 -0.64 10.19 -11.08
CA VAL A 82 -1.72 10.66 -10.22
C VAL A 82 -2.23 12.05 -10.64
N ILE A 83 -1.37 12.96 -11.08
CA ILE A 83 -1.81 14.27 -11.61
C ILE A 83 -2.72 14.07 -12.82
N VAL A 84 -2.32 13.25 -13.79
CA VAL A 84 -3.14 12.95 -14.98
C VAL A 84 -4.44 12.26 -14.58
N LEU A 85 -4.38 11.31 -13.63
CA LEU A 85 -5.57 10.63 -13.08
C LEU A 85 -6.52 11.63 -12.42
N ALA A 86 -6.02 12.57 -11.62
CA ALA A 86 -6.81 13.59 -10.95
C ALA A 86 -7.48 14.53 -11.94
N VAL A 87 -6.78 14.97 -12.99
CA VAL A 87 -7.39 15.75 -14.09
C VAL A 87 -8.49 14.94 -14.77
N GLY A 88 -8.25 13.66 -15.07
CA GLY A 88 -9.27 12.79 -15.66
C GLY A 88 -10.51 12.61 -14.79
N LEU A 89 -10.32 12.37 -13.49
CA LEU A 89 -11.41 12.30 -12.51
C LEU A 89 -12.16 13.63 -12.39
N TRP A 90 -11.45 14.75 -12.46
CA TRP A 90 -12.04 16.08 -12.42
C TRP A 90 -12.93 16.33 -13.63
N LEU A 91 -12.43 16.07 -14.84
CA LEU A 91 -13.19 16.21 -16.08
C LEU A 91 -14.38 15.24 -16.16
N ALA A 92 -14.31 14.10 -15.49
CA ALA A 92 -15.42 13.16 -15.34
C ALA A 92 -16.44 13.54 -14.24
N GLY A 93 -16.27 14.69 -13.57
CA GLY A 93 -17.17 15.20 -12.54
C GLY A 93 -16.91 14.68 -11.11
N SER A 94 -15.90 13.83 -10.91
CA SER A 94 -15.54 13.27 -9.60
C SER A 94 -14.54 14.16 -8.85
N HIS A 95 -14.89 15.45 -8.66
CA HIS A 95 -13.98 16.48 -8.12
C HIS A 95 -13.39 16.12 -6.74
N ARG A 96 -14.18 15.53 -5.84
CA ARG A 96 -13.70 15.13 -4.51
C ARG A 96 -12.62 14.06 -4.58
N LEU A 97 -12.78 13.07 -5.45
CA LEU A 97 -11.78 12.01 -5.64
C LEU A 97 -10.50 12.56 -6.27
N ALA A 98 -10.63 13.48 -7.24
CA ALA A 98 -9.49 14.17 -7.82
C ALA A 98 -8.69 14.97 -6.77
N LEU A 99 -9.37 15.75 -5.93
CA LEU A 99 -8.74 16.54 -4.86
C LEU A 99 -8.05 15.66 -3.82
N VAL A 100 -8.71 14.59 -3.37
CA VAL A 100 -8.11 13.66 -2.39
C VAL A 100 -6.88 12.96 -2.98
N ALA A 101 -6.95 12.48 -4.23
CA ALA A 101 -5.80 11.85 -4.89
C ALA A 101 -4.61 12.81 -5.00
N LEU A 102 -4.86 14.05 -5.42
CA LEU A 102 -3.84 15.08 -5.57
C LEU A 102 -3.24 15.50 -4.23
N ALA A 103 -4.07 15.74 -3.21
CA ALA A 103 -3.60 16.09 -1.87
C ALA A 103 -2.74 14.98 -1.25
N CYS A 104 -3.17 13.72 -1.38
CA CYS A 104 -2.43 12.56 -0.88
C CYS A 104 -1.07 12.40 -1.57
N ILE A 105 -0.97 12.55 -2.89
CA ILE A 105 0.32 12.37 -3.58
C ILE A 105 1.28 13.52 -3.30
N ILE A 106 0.79 14.76 -3.17
CA ILE A 106 1.59 15.92 -2.75
C ILE A 106 2.12 15.71 -1.34
N ALA A 107 1.25 15.35 -0.39
CA ALA A 107 1.64 15.08 0.99
C ALA A 107 2.68 13.96 1.06
N GLN A 108 2.56 12.90 0.25
CA GLN A 108 3.54 11.82 0.21
C GLN A 108 4.91 12.28 -0.31
N GLY A 109 4.93 13.12 -1.35
CA GLY A 109 6.16 13.73 -1.86
C GLY A 109 6.84 14.64 -0.84
N LEU A 110 6.06 15.47 -0.15
CA LEU A 110 6.56 16.34 0.93
C LEU A 110 7.09 15.53 2.11
N LEU A 111 6.40 14.47 2.55
CA LEU A 111 6.88 13.57 3.59
C LEU A 111 8.21 12.89 3.21
N GLY A 112 8.38 12.55 1.92
CA GLY A 112 9.66 12.06 1.40
C GLY A 112 10.78 13.09 1.53
N GLY A 113 10.50 14.36 1.22
CA GLY A 113 11.44 15.46 1.40
C GLY A 113 11.78 15.74 2.87
N VAL A 114 10.78 15.76 3.74
CA VAL A 114 10.96 15.92 5.20
C VAL A 114 11.87 14.83 5.75
N ARG A 115 11.70 13.58 5.29
CA ARG A 115 12.55 12.46 5.67
C ARG A 115 14.04 12.70 5.32
N VAL A 116 14.33 13.31 4.16
CA VAL A 116 15.70 13.68 3.76
C VAL A 116 16.22 14.84 4.61
N LEU A 117 15.46 15.93 4.69
CA LEU A 117 15.88 17.17 5.35
C LEU A 117 16.06 17.03 6.88
N LEU A 118 15.25 16.18 7.52
CA LEU A 118 15.25 15.97 8.97
C LEU A 118 15.84 14.62 9.38
N ASN A 119 16.56 13.93 8.50
CA ASN A 119 17.14 12.61 8.76
C ASN A 119 18.02 12.60 10.03
N ALA A 120 18.83 13.65 10.23
CA ALA A 120 19.72 13.77 11.39
C ALA A 120 18.98 13.95 12.73
N ARG A 121 17.70 14.35 12.72
CA ARG A 121 16.92 14.62 13.93
C ARG A 121 15.99 13.46 14.31
N ALA A 122 15.27 12.91 13.32
CA ALA A 122 14.26 11.87 13.53
C ALA A 122 14.06 11.01 12.26
N GLY A 123 15.17 10.59 11.64
CA GLY A 123 15.16 9.81 10.40
C GLY A 123 14.30 8.54 10.46
N PRO A 124 14.45 7.67 11.49
CA PRO A 124 13.65 6.46 11.62
C PRO A 124 12.14 6.72 11.72
N GLU A 125 11.73 7.73 12.48
CA GLU A 125 10.34 8.10 12.68
C GLU A 125 9.72 8.64 11.40
N TYR A 126 10.40 9.56 10.70
CA TYR A 126 9.93 10.08 9.42
C TYR A 126 9.93 9.01 8.33
N ALA A 127 10.87 8.06 8.36
CA ALA A 127 10.87 6.91 7.45
C ALA A 127 9.64 6.02 7.70
N ALA A 128 9.30 5.76 8.96
CA ALA A 128 8.10 5.01 9.32
C ALA A 128 6.82 5.72 8.86
N VAL A 129 6.67 7.01 9.17
CA VAL A 129 5.49 7.81 8.78
C VAL A 129 5.34 7.87 7.26
N HIS A 130 6.41 8.18 6.54
CA HIS A 130 6.40 8.22 5.07
C HIS A 130 6.09 6.85 4.45
N GLY A 131 6.65 5.77 5.02
CA GLY A 131 6.39 4.40 4.56
C GLY A 131 4.95 3.95 4.78
N ILE A 132 4.37 4.25 5.95
CA ILE A 132 2.96 3.98 6.26
C ILE A 132 2.06 4.78 5.32
N PHE A 133 2.28 6.09 5.20
CA PHE A 133 1.45 6.95 4.35
C PHE A 133 1.52 6.54 2.88
N GLY A 134 2.69 6.11 2.39
CA GLY A 134 2.85 5.57 1.04
C GLY A 134 1.95 4.36 0.77
N GLN A 135 1.79 3.45 1.73
CA GLN A 135 0.90 2.30 1.59
C GLN A 135 -0.60 2.70 1.66
N VAL A 136 -0.93 3.74 2.43
CA VAL A 136 -2.28 4.34 2.42
C VAL A 136 -2.59 4.98 1.06
N VAL A 137 -1.66 5.75 0.49
CA VAL A 137 -1.81 6.33 -0.85
C VAL A 137 -1.94 5.21 -1.88
N PHE A 138 -1.11 4.17 -1.83
CA PHE A 138 -1.24 3.00 -2.71
C PHE A 138 -2.64 2.36 -2.61
N SER A 139 -3.16 2.20 -1.39
CA SER A 139 -4.49 1.62 -1.15
C SER A 139 -5.62 2.50 -1.72
N LEU A 140 -5.48 3.83 -1.60
CA LEU A 140 -6.37 4.80 -2.24
C LEU A 140 -6.36 4.64 -3.77
N LEU A 141 -5.18 4.54 -4.39
CA LEU A 141 -5.05 4.39 -5.85
C LEU A 141 -5.69 3.09 -6.35
N VAL A 142 -5.55 1.99 -5.60
CA VAL A 142 -6.25 0.73 -5.88
C VAL A 142 -7.77 0.92 -5.79
N CYS A 143 -8.26 1.66 -4.79
CA CYS A 143 -9.69 1.98 -4.68
C CYS A 143 -10.18 2.82 -5.87
N LEU A 144 -9.40 3.80 -6.35
CA LEU A 144 -9.74 4.58 -7.54
C LEU A 144 -9.77 3.71 -8.82
N ALA A 145 -8.86 2.75 -8.95
CA ALA A 145 -8.89 1.78 -10.04
C ALA A 145 -10.16 0.90 -9.98
N VAL A 146 -10.60 0.49 -8.79
CA VAL A 146 -11.86 -0.25 -8.58
C VAL A 146 -13.09 0.62 -8.88
N LEU A 147 -13.06 1.91 -8.54
CA LEU A 147 -14.16 2.84 -8.81
C LEU A 147 -14.30 3.19 -10.29
N THR A 148 -13.18 3.26 -11.01
CA THR A 148 -13.17 3.52 -12.45
C THR A 148 -13.46 2.26 -13.29
N ALA A 149 -13.40 1.07 -12.68
CA ALA A 149 -13.72 -0.18 -13.35
C ALA A 149 -15.20 -0.25 -13.73
N ARG A 150 -15.47 -0.73 -14.95
CA ARG A 150 -16.83 -1.03 -15.40
C ARG A 150 -17.30 -2.32 -14.75
N GLY A 151 -18.30 -2.23 -13.89
CA GLY A 151 -18.96 -3.40 -13.29
C GLY A 151 -20.39 -3.06 -12.93
N GLU A 152 -21.30 -4.02 -13.12
CA GLU A 152 -22.66 -3.91 -12.64
C GLU A 152 -22.65 -3.77 -11.11
N ALA A 153 -23.41 -2.81 -10.60
CA ALA A 153 -23.64 -2.71 -9.17
C ALA A 153 -24.46 -3.93 -8.75
N ALA A 154 -23.82 -4.90 -8.10
CA ALA A 154 -24.53 -6.00 -7.49
C ALA A 154 -25.11 -5.53 -6.15
N GLU A 155 -26.42 -5.63 -6.00
CA GLU A 155 -27.11 -5.26 -4.77
C GLU A 155 -27.12 -6.43 -3.78
N PHE A 156 -26.93 -6.10 -2.49
CA PHE A 156 -27.07 -7.07 -1.42
C PHE A 156 -28.55 -7.36 -1.11
N PRO A 157 -28.89 -8.61 -0.76
CA PRO A 157 -30.28 -9.09 -0.71
C PRO A 157 -31.12 -8.44 0.39
N ASN A 158 -30.49 -8.01 1.49
CA ASN A 158 -31.17 -7.31 2.57
C ASN A 158 -30.25 -6.34 3.33
N PRO A 159 -30.81 -5.34 4.04
CA PRO A 159 -30.02 -4.33 4.76
C PRO A 159 -29.15 -4.85 5.90
N GLU A 160 -29.55 -5.95 6.56
CA GLU A 160 -28.82 -6.55 7.67
C GLU A 160 -27.53 -7.22 7.19
N TYR A 161 -27.64 -8.02 6.14
CA TYR A 161 -26.52 -8.62 5.44
C TYR A 161 -25.53 -7.55 4.96
N ALA A 162 -26.04 -6.50 4.32
CA ALA A 162 -25.24 -5.37 3.87
C ALA A 162 -24.49 -4.68 5.02
N ARG A 163 -25.17 -4.42 6.14
CA ARG A 163 -24.56 -3.83 7.35
C ARG A 163 -23.45 -4.71 7.90
N ARG A 164 -23.66 -6.03 7.96
CA ARG A 164 -22.66 -6.98 8.46
C ARG A 164 -21.44 -7.02 7.56
N CYS A 165 -21.60 -7.15 6.24
CA CYS A 165 -20.49 -7.11 5.27
C CYS A 165 -19.67 -5.81 5.35
N ARG A 166 -20.34 -4.65 5.46
CA ARG A 166 -19.65 -3.35 5.66
C ARG A 166 -18.88 -3.31 6.98
N ARG A 167 -19.51 -3.73 8.08
CA ARG A 167 -18.87 -3.71 9.40
C ARG A 167 -17.66 -4.64 9.45
N THR A 168 -17.79 -5.88 8.98
CA THR A 168 -16.71 -6.86 9.04
C THR A 168 -15.55 -6.49 8.12
N SER A 169 -15.82 -5.96 6.92
CA SER A 169 -14.76 -5.47 6.03
C SER A 169 -14.03 -4.24 6.57
N LEU A 170 -14.75 -3.28 7.18
CA LEU A 170 -14.13 -2.13 7.85
C LEU A 170 -13.29 -2.53 9.06
N VAL A 171 -13.79 -3.43 9.90
CA VAL A 171 -13.05 -3.95 11.06
C VAL A 171 -11.77 -4.64 10.59
N LEU A 172 -11.85 -5.47 9.54
CA LEU A 172 -10.67 -6.11 8.95
C LEU A 172 -9.66 -5.07 8.45
N ALA A 173 -10.10 -4.07 7.67
CA ALA A 173 -9.21 -3.01 7.18
C ALA A 173 -8.52 -2.25 8.33
N GLY A 174 -9.25 -1.98 9.42
CA GLY A 174 -8.70 -1.39 10.64
C GLY A 174 -7.64 -2.27 11.30
N ILE A 175 -7.89 -3.57 11.44
CA ILE A 175 -6.92 -4.53 12.01
C ILE A 175 -5.68 -4.64 11.13
N VAL A 176 -5.83 -4.69 9.80
CA VAL A 176 -4.70 -4.72 8.85
C VAL A 176 -3.90 -3.41 8.91
N PHE A 177 -4.57 -2.27 9.08
CA PHE A 177 -3.87 -1.00 9.28
C PHE A 177 -3.07 -0.98 10.59
N LEU A 178 -3.63 -1.48 11.70
CA LEU A 178 -2.88 -1.65 12.95
C LEU A 178 -1.68 -2.58 12.77
N GLN A 179 -1.83 -3.67 12.01
CA GLN A 179 -0.75 -4.59 11.67
C GLN A 179 0.38 -3.87 10.92
N LEU A 180 0.05 -2.97 9.99
CA LEU A 180 1.02 -2.11 9.30
C LEU A 180 1.76 -1.18 10.28
N LEU A 181 1.07 -0.55 11.23
CA LEU A 181 1.72 0.31 12.23
C LEU A 181 2.76 -0.47 13.03
N TRP A 182 2.42 -1.67 13.50
CA TRP A 182 3.37 -2.52 14.21
C TRP A 182 4.51 -2.99 13.31
N GLY A 183 4.23 -3.34 12.05
CA GLY A 183 5.27 -3.74 11.09
C GLY A 183 6.28 -2.61 10.81
N ALA A 184 5.79 -1.37 10.69
CA ALA A 184 6.64 -0.20 10.53
C ALA A 184 7.48 0.07 11.80
N ALA A 185 6.88 -0.07 12.99
CA ALA A 185 7.61 0.07 14.25
C ALA A 185 8.69 -1.00 14.43
N VAL A 186 8.43 -2.25 14.03
CA VAL A 186 9.44 -3.32 14.01
C VAL A 186 10.59 -2.97 13.06
N ARG A 187 10.26 -2.47 11.87
CA ARG A 187 11.24 -2.21 10.80
C ARG A 187 12.11 -0.98 11.04
N HIS A 188 11.56 0.07 11.64
CA HIS A 188 12.22 1.36 11.76
C HIS A 188 12.67 1.69 13.19
N LEU A 189 11.97 1.20 14.21
CA LEU A 189 12.21 1.58 15.61
C LEU A 189 12.79 0.42 16.46
N TYR A 190 12.93 -0.78 15.88
CA TYR A 190 13.42 -1.98 16.55
C TYR A 190 12.80 -2.26 17.93
N ASN A 191 11.51 -1.93 18.08
CA ASN A 191 10.83 -2.01 19.36
C ASN A 191 10.38 -3.46 19.67
N PRO A 192 10.85 -4.09 20.77
CA PRO A 192 10.47 -5.46 21.11
C PRO A 192 8.97 -5.66 21.37
N SER A 193 8.28 -4.64 21.91
CA SER A 193 6.83 -4.74 22.12
C SER A 193 6.08 -4.72 20.79
N ALA A 194 6.57 -3.97 19.81
CA ALA A 194 6.00 -3.95 18.46
C ALA A 194 6.11 -5.32 17.77
N VAL A 195 7.18 -6.09 18.00
CA VAL A 195 7.29 -7.46 17.48
C VAL A 195 6.19 -8.35 18.04
N ARG A 196 5.98 -8.33 19.36
CA ARG A 196 4.94 -9.12 20.03
C ARG A 196 3.55 -8.73 19.54
N LEU A 197 3.28 -7.42 19.46
CA LEU A 197 2.01 -6.90 18.99
C LEU A 197 1.79 -7.27 17.52
N HIS A 198 2.81 -7.13 16.65
CA HIS A 198 2.72 -7.51 15.24
C HIS A 198 2.41 -9.00 15.05
N ILE A 199 3.01 -9.89 15.84
CA ILE A 199 2.69 -11.32 15.81
C ILE A 199 1.25 -11.57 16.28
N LEU A 200 0.86 -10.97 17.41
CA LEU A 200 -0.48 -11.15 17.96
C LEU A 200 -1.57 -10.66 17.00
N THR A 201 -1.42 -9.46 16.43
CA THR A 201 -2.38 -8.91 15.48
C THR A 201 -2.34 -9.60 14.13
N ALA A 202 -1.27 -10.33 13.76
CA ALA A 202 -1.28 -11.19 12.58
C ALA A 202 -2.36 -12.28 12.67
N PHE A 203 -2.52 -12.91 13.85
CA PHE A 203 -3.60 -13.86 14.08
C PHE A 203 -4.98 -13.21 13.97
N ALA A 204 -5.14 -11.97 14.45
CA ALA A 204 -6.37 -11.21 14.31
C ALA A 204 -6.68 -10.89 12.83
N VAL A 205 -5.67 -10.59 12.00
CA VAL A 205 -5.84 -10.44 10.54
C VAL A 205 -6.34 -11.74 9.92
N VAL A 206 -5.73 -12.89 10.25
CA VAL A 206 -6.15 -14.20 9.74
C VAL A 206 -7.60 -14.49 10.11
N ALA A 207 -7.94 -14.33 11.39
CA ALA A 207 -9.31 -14.51 11.87
C ALA A 207 -10.31 -13.57 11.17
N GLY A 208 -9.93 -12.30 10.97
CA GLY A 208 -10.74 -11.31 10.27
C GLY A 208 -10.99 -11.65 8.80
N VAL A 209 -9.97 -12.13 8.08
CA VAL A 209 -10.11 -12.59 6.68
C VAL A 209 -11.05 -13.78 6.60
N VAL A 210 -10.86 -14.79 7.45
CA VAL A 210 -11.75 -15.98 7.51
C VAL A 210 -13.18 -15.57 7.85
N TRP A 211 -13.36 -14.67 8.81
CA TRP A 211 -14.68 -14.19 9.21
C TRP A 211 -15.40 -13.42 8.09
N LEU A 212 -14.69 -12.53 7.39
CA LEU A 212 -15.25 -11.80 6.25
C LEU A 212 -15.57 -12.76 5.09
N MET A 213 -14.71 -13.75 4.84
CA MET A 213 -14.96 -14.77 3.82
C MET A 213 -16.19 -15.60 4.14
N ARG A 214 -16.35 -16.06 5.38
CA ARG A 214 -17.58 -16.72 5.84
C ARG A 214 -18.79 -15.83 5.61
N THR A 215 -18.75 -14.58 6.07
CA THR A 215 -19.85 -13.61 5.93
C THR A 215 -20.23 -13.41 4.45
N ALA A 216 -19.24 -13.23 3.58
CA ALA A 216 -19.46 -13.05 2.14
C ALA A 216 -20.04 -14.30 1.47
N TRP A 217 -19.75 -15.50 1.98
CA TRP A 217 -20.20 -16.76 1.39
C TRP A 217 -21.61 -17.19 1.79
N GLU A 218 -22.21 -16.55 2.79
CA GLU A 218 -23.59 -16.84 3.19
C GLU A 218 -24.59 -16.55 2.06
N GLU A 219 -24.32 -15.54 1.24
CA GLU A 219 -25.20 -15.11 0.15
C GLU A 219 -24.50 -15.17 -1.20
N SER A 220 -25.24 -15.52 -2.26
CA SER A 220 -24.71 -15.56 -3.64
C SER A 220 -24.22 -14.19 -4.12
N ALA A 221 -24.91 -13.12 -3.70
CA ALA A 221 -24.51 -11.74 -3.97
C ALA A 221 -23.15 -11.41 -3.33
N GLY A 222 -22.92 -11.80 -2.07
CA GLY A 222 -21.64 -11.62 -1.41
C GLY A 222 -20.49 -12.36 -2.09
N ARG A 223 -20.72 -13.60 -2.52
CA ARG A 223 -19.74 -14.38 -3.30
C ARG A 223 -19.40 -13.71 -4.63
N ARG A 224 -20.40 -13.12 -5.29
CA ARG A 224 -20.19 -12.39 -6.56
C ARG A 224 -19.38 -11.11 -6.35
N VAL A 225 -19.71 -10.32 -5.33
CA VAL A 225 -19.08 -9.00 -5.09
C VAL A 225 -17.69 -9.14 -4.48
N LEU A 226 -17.56 -9.93 -3.42
CA LEU A 226 -16.33 -9.98 -2.61
C LEU A 226 -15.48 -11.22 -2.87
N GLY A 227 -15.99 -12.21 -3.60
CA GLY A 227 -15.39 -13.54 -3.60
C GLY A 227 -14.00 -13.61 -4.21
N ARG A 228 -13.82 -13.13 -5.44
CA ARG A 228 -12.48 -13.09 -6.08
C ARG A 228 -11.48 -12.25 -5.28
N PRO A 229 -11.81 -11.02 -4.82
CA PRO A 229 -10.94 -10.27 -3.92
C PRO A 229 -10.54 -11.02 -2.64
N LEU A 230 -11.48 -11.73 -2.01
CA LEU A 230 -11.23 -12.46 -0.77
C LEU A 230 -10.33 -13.69 -0.98
N ILE A 231 -10.50 -14.40 -2.10
CA ILE A 231 -9.61 -15.52 -2.46
C ILE A 231 -8.18 -15.01 -2.71
N LEU A 232 -8.04 -13.92 -3.45
CA LEU A 232 -6.73 -13.30 -3.67
C LEU A 232 -6.10 -12.85 -2.35
N MET A 233 -6.87 -12.19 -1.49
CA MET A 233 -6.40 -11.76 -0.17
C MET A 233 -5.99 -12.93 0.72
N ALA A 234 -6.71 -14.05 0.68
CA ALA A 234 -6.33 -15.27 1.40
C ALA A 234 -5.00 -15.86 0.87
N ALA A 235 -4.80 -15.91 -0.44
CA ALA A 235 -3.54 -16.35 -1.04
C ALA A 235 -2.36 -15.42 -0.65
N LEU A 236 -2.57 -14.10 -0.72
CA LEU A 236 -1.59 -13.11 -0.27
C LEU A 236 -1.28 -13.26 1.23
N LEU A 237 -2.28 -13.58 2.05
CA LEU A 237 -2.10 -13.77 3.48
C LEU A 237 -1.22 -14.99 3.80
N ILE A 238 -1.39 -16.11 3.09
CA ILE A 238 -0.51 -17.28 3.24
C ILE A 238 0.94 -16.89 2.94
N LEU A 239 1.16 -16.20 1.82
CA LEU A 239 2.47 -15.71 1.43
C LEU A 239 3.04 -14.70 2.45
N GLN A 240 2.20 -13.82 2.99
CA GLN A 240 2.58 -12.83 4.00
C GLN A 240 3.06 -13.47 5.30
N VAL A 241 2.35 -14.51 5.77
CA VAL A 241 2.71 -15.25 6.98
C VAL A 241 4.02 -16.00 6.77
N ALA A 242 4.17 -16.70 5.64
CA ALA A 242 5.41 -17.40 5.31
C ALA A 242 6.62 -16.45 5.29
N MET A 243 6.52 -15.32 4.56
CA MET A 243 7.59 -14.32 4.54
C MET A 243 7.81 -13.64 5.89
N GLY A 244 6.76 -13.49 6.71
CA GLY A 244 6.86 -12.92 8.05
C GLY A 244 7.63 -13.82 9.02
N ILE A 245 7.41 -15.13 8.94
CA ILE A 245 8.18 -16.14 9.70
C ILE A 245 9.65 -16.08 9.28
N GLU A 246 9.94 -16.12 7.98
CA GLU A 246 11.32 -16.03 7.48
C GLU A 246 12.00 -14.70 7.84
N ALA A 247 11.26 -13.58 7.81
CA ALA A 247 11.78 -12.29 8.24
C ALA A 247 12.10 -12.28 9.75
N LEU A 248 11.26 -12.91 10.58
CA LEU A 248 11.47 -13.00 12.02
C LEU A 248 12.66 -13.91 12.38
N LEU A 249 12.76 -15.08 11.74
CA LEU A 249 13.90 -15.98 11.87
C LEU A 249 15.18 -15.31 11.38
N GLY A 250 15.11 -14.55 10.29
CA GLY A 250 16.23 -13.74 9.80
C GLY A 250 16.68 -12.69 10.82
N LEU A 251 15.74 -12.05 11.53
CA LEU A 251 16.01 -10.99 12.50
C LEU A 251 16.70 -11.52 13.78
N TYR A 252 16.28 -12.67 14.29
CA TYR A 252 16.76 -13.20 15.58
C TYR A 252 17.64 -14.46 15.49
N GLY A 253 17.67 -15.12 14.34
CA GLY A 253 18.31 -16.42 14.18
C GLY A 253 19.84 -16.40 14.15
N SER A 254 20.47 -15.24 13.92
CA SER A 254 21.94 -15.14 13.89
C SER A 254 22.58 -14.72 15.22
N GLY A 255 21.80 -14.38 16.26
CA GLY A 255 22.32 -13.92 17.56
C GLY A 255 22.98 -12.52 17.57
N LEU A 256 23.27 -11.94 16.40
CA LEU A 256 23.75 -10.57 16.25
C LEU A 256 22.61 -9.54 16.40
N PRO A 257 22.88 -8.34 16.94
CA PRO A 257 21.95 -7.22 16.89
C PRO A 257 21.47 -6.94 15.45
N PRO A 258 20.20 -6.56 15.24
CA PRO A 258 19.62 -6.33 13.91
C PRO A 258 20.45 -5.44 12.98
N ASP A 259 21.08 -4.39 13.54
CA ASP A 259 21.83 -3.38 12.79
C ASP A 259 23.20 -3.87 12.29
N LEU A 260 23.72 -4.95 12.89
CA LEU A 260 25.03 -5.52 12.56
C LEU A 260 24.92 -6.73 11.62
N GLN A 261 23.70 -7.13 11.25
CA GLN A 261 23.50 -8.27 10.38
C GLN A 261 23.73 -7.92 8.91
N PRO A 262 24.51 -8.72 8.17
CA PRO A 262 24.70 -8.49 6.75
C PRO A 262 23.39 -8.71 5.99
N VAL A 263 23.05 -7.77 5.11
CA VAL A 263 21.88 -7.85 4.24
C VAL A 263 22.23 -8.72 3.03
N THR A 264 21.86 -10.01 3.08
CA THR A 264 21.95 -10.89 1.91
C THR A 264 20.80 -10.64 0.94
N ILE A 265 20.99 -10.94 -0.34
CA ILE A 265 19.95 -10.78 -1.38
C ILE A 265 18.68 -11.55 -1.00
N GLY A 266 18.81 -12.79 -0.52
CA GLY A 266 17.65 -13.60 -0.11
C GLY A 266 16.86 -12.97 1.04
N ARG A 267 17.54 -12.51 2.10
CA ARG A 267 16.90 -11.79 3.21
C ARG A 267 16.26 -10.48 2.72
N ALA A 268 16.91 -9.80 1.78
CA ALA A 268 16.40 -8.58 1.22
C ALA A 268 15.11 -8.81 0.41
N MET A 269 15.05 -9.88 -0.37
CA MET A 269 13.86 -10.30 -1.11
C MET A 269 12.71 -10.62 -0.15
N VAL A 270 12.95 -11.40 0.91
CA VAL A 270 11.91 -11.74 1.91
C VAL A 270 11.39 -10.48 2.62
N ARG A 271 12.28 -9.62 3.13
CA ARG A 271 11.90 -8.39 3.83
C ARG A 271 11.15 -7.40 2.93
N THR A 272 11.55 -7.31 1.67
CA THR A 272 10.89 -6.44 0.68
C THR A 272 9.54 -7.03 0.26
N GLY A 273 9.50 -8.32 -0.02
CA GLY A 273 8.28 -9.05 -0.35
C GLY A 273 7.23 -8.96 0.76
N HIS A 274 7.64 -9.13 2.02
CA HIS A 274 6.74 -8.99 3.17
C HIS A 274 6.11 -7.58 3.28
N VAL A 275 6.84 -6.53 2.94
CA VAL A 275 6.28 -5.16 2.91
C VAL A 275 5.30 -5.01 1.76
N VAL A 276 5.67 -5.47 0.56
CA VAL A 276 4.86 -5.31 -0.66
C VAL A 276 3.56 -6.12 -0.57
N VAL A 277 3.63 -7.38 -0.13
CA VAL A 277 2.45 -8.22 0.05
C VAL A 277 1.57 -7.68 1.19
N GLY A 278 2.15 -7.17 2.27
CA GLY A 278 1.41 -6.44 3.31
C GLY A 278 0.64 -5.23 2.76
N ALA A 279 1.26 -4.42 1.90
CA ALA A 279 0.61 -3.29 1.24
C ALA A 279 -0.53 -3.75 0.31
N CYS A 280 -0.35 -4.86 -0.40
CA CYS A 280 -1.41 -5.46 -1.22
C CYS A 280 -2.59 -5.97 -0.39
N ILE A 281 -2.35 -6.56 0.79
CA ILE A 281 -3.41 -6.99 1.70
C ILE A 281 -4.19 -5.78 2.25
N LEU A 282 -3.49 -4.71 2.63
CA LEU A 282 -4.15 -3.46 3.03
C LEU A 282 -5.04 -2.92 1.90
N ALA A 283 -4.49 -2.77 0.69
CA ALA A 283 -5.23 -2.29 -0.46
C ALA A 283 -6.45 -3.17 -0.78
N ALA A 284 -6.30 -4.50 -0.73
CA ALA A 284 -7.38 -5.46 -0.93
C ALA A 284 -8.47 -5.34 0.15
N SER A 285 -8.10 -5.16 1.42
CA SER A 285 -9.05 -5.02 2.53
C SER A 285 -9.89 -3.74 2.42
N VAL A 286 -9.27 -2.62 2.05
CA VAL A 286 -9.96 -1.34 1.84
C VAL A 286 -10.83 -1.40 0.57
N ALA A 287 -10.34 -2.03 -0.50
CA ALA A 287 -11.14 -2.25 -1.71
C ALA A 287 -12.35 -3.18 -1.46
N ALA A 288 -12.21 -4.19 -0.60
CA ALA A 288 -13.33 -5.03 -0.18
C ALA A 288 -14.37 -4.23 0.62
N ALA A 289 -13.92 -3.36 1.54
CA ALA A 289 -14.82 -2.44 2.25
C ALA A 289 -15.55 -1.51 1.28
N LEU A 290 -14.83 -0.91 0.33
CA LEU A 290 -15.43 -0.04 -0.70
C LEU A 290 -16.52 -0.77 -1.51
N GLN A 291 -16.24 -2.00 -1.95
CA GLN A 291 -17.20 -2.82 -2.69
C GLN A 291 -18.43 -3.17 -1.84
N ALA A 292 -18.23 -3.52 -0.57
CA ALA A 292 -19.34 -3.77 0.36
C ALA A 292 -20.22 -2.52 0.60
N TYR A 293 -19.63 -1.32 0.56
CA TYR A 293 -20.38 -0.06 0.61
C TYR A 293 -21.16 0.22 -0.67
N ARG A 294 -20.56 -0.01 -1.84
CA ARG A 294 -21.22 0.18 -3.14
C ARG A 294 -22.40 -0.76 -3.33
N ALA A 295 -22.24 -2.03 -2.96
CA ALA A 295 -23.29 -3.05 -3.07
C ALA A 295 -24.47 -2.83 -2.10
N ALA A 296 -24.36 -1.86 -1.20
CA ALA A 296 -25.35 -1.56 -0.19
C ALA A 296 -26.02 -0.18 -0.37
N ALA A 297 -25.62 0.59 -1.38
CA ALA A 297 -26.33 1.80 -1.79
C ALA A 297 -27.42 1.40 -2.78
N PRO A 298 -28.67 1.86 -2.62
CA PRO A 298 -29.68 1.69 -3.67
C PRO A 298 -29.18 2.38 -4.96
N ALA A 299 -29.37 1.71 -6.09
CA ALA A 299 -29.03 2.24 -7.42
C ALA A 299 -29.76 3.56 -7.73
#